data_AF-A0A1R1XHA9-F1
#
_entry.id   AF-A0A1R1XHA9-F1
#
_cell.length_a   1.000
_cell.length_b   1.000
_cell.length_c   1.000
_cell.angle_alpha   90.00
_cell.angle_beta   90.00
_cell.angle_gamma   90.00
#
_symmetry.space_group_name_H-M   'P 1'
#
loop_
_entity.id
_entity.type
_entity.pdbx_description
1 polymer ?
#
loop_
_entity_poly.entity_id
_entity_poly.type
_entity_poly.pdbx_seq_one_letter_code
_entity_poly.pdbx_strand_id
1 'polypeptide(L)'
;MDAKCKHLYSEPSIYLEFKRRIFWSYYIIECIVYVFDSGVHTMLDRDIVVNLPKNDFKYKYCGNFYQCDHELVGLYYIANSKNNSNLPKDNFSFIIKMYLLTVKITQFLNKRGLNKFNAQITINKKFLSLVGHLNDFKSKIAKKYNSSALYESIPHYRTADGFELVNKVELSIFTYFVLQLFNTMCIILYQSELVRHRSFIISPERIKLAKNKCLEAALKFDYYFTWKYEQISKKRQTFISAPWKFFCNIIFINLNFTEKDPLVLKDTSRYHKLCEYMLSVSEKNQSMKYIYFITQKLYSVKKNAYLKNLSKKIYLSQMNDYSISKYDLDPWLVPRCSSFVKFGCCFDVNLSTLDVQEYITLRSFENDKSNHSAQ
;
A
#
# COMPACT_ATOMS: atom_id res chain seq x y z
N MET A 1 20.05 39.20 -23.34
CA MET A 1 19.06 38.57 -24.24
C MET A 1 17.78 38.43 -23.45
N ASP A 2 16.95 39.46 -23.58
CA ASP A 2 15.73 39.64 -22.83
C ASP A 2 14.64 38.70 -23.33
N ALA A 3 14.31 37.71 -22.50
CA ALA A 3 13.06 36.98 -22.63
C ALA A 3 11.92 37.93 -22.26
N LYS A 4 11.42 38.68 -23.25
CA LYS A 4 10.24 39.53 -23.12
C LYS A 4 9.09 38.71 -22.55
N CYS A 5 8.74 39.02 -21.31
CA CYS A 5 7.60 38.52 -20.59
C CYS A 5 6.32 38.98 -21.31
N LYS A 6 5.78 38.15 -22.21
CA LYS A 6 4.44 38.31 -22.77
C LYS A 6 3.45 37.59 -21.87
N HIS A 7 3.11 38.12 -20.69
CA HIS A 7 1.82 37.83 -20.03
C HIS A 7 1.54 38.90 -18.96
N LEU A 8 0.96 40.03 -19.39
CA LEU A 8 0.14 40.89 -18.54
C LEU A 8 -1.23 40.21 -18.37
N TYR A 9 -1.31 39.22 -17.47
CA TYR A 9 -2.57 38.73 -16.91
C TYR A 9 -2.30 38.38 -15.46
N SER A 10 -3.10 38.93 -14.54
CA SER A 10 -3.26 38.40 -13.18
C SER A 10 -3.31 36.86 -13.24
N GLU A 11 -2.44 36.13 -12.53
CA GLU A 11 -2.30 34.66 -12.68
C GLU A 11 -3.69 33.99 -12.72
N PRO A 12 -4.11 33.43 -13.88
CA PRO A 12 -5.45 32.85 -14.00
C PRO A 12 -5.61 31.70 -13.02
N SER A 13 -6.80 31.58 -12.40
CA SER A 13 -7.13 30.52 -11.43
C SER A 13 -6.75 29.09 -11.87
N ILE A 14 -6.76 28.84 -13.18
CA ILE A 14 -6.35 27.57 -13.81
C ILE A 14 -4.85 27.31 -13.63
N TYR A 15 -4.00 28.33 -13.76
CA TYR A 15 -2.55 28.19 -13.62
C TYR A 15 -2.16 27.89 -12.16
N LEU A 16 -2.86 28.49 -11.20
CA LEU A 16 -2.71 28.15 -9.78
C LEU A 16 -3.14 26.71 -9.49
N GLU A 17 -4.23 26.24 -10.09
CA GLU A 17 -4.69 24.85 -9.94
C GLU A 17 -3.71 23.86 -10.60
N PHE A 18 -3.10 24.21 -11.73
CA PHE A 18 -2.03 23.43 -12.37
C PHE A 18 -0.82 23.28 -11.44
N LYS A 19 -0.28 24.39 -10.91
CA LYS A 19 0.81 24.38 -9.92
C LYS A 19 0.48 23.52 -8.69
N ARG A 20 -0.75 23.64 -8.17
CA ARG A 20 -1.24 22.84 -7.04
C ARG A 20 -1.26 21.34 -7.36
N ARG A 21 -1.69 20.95 -8.55
CA ARG A 21 -1.73 19.54 -8.97
C ARG A 21 -0.34 18.96 -9.25
N ILE A 22 0.60 19.77 -9.73
CA ILE A 22 2.02 19.39 -9.82
C ILE A 22 2.58 19.12 -8.43
N PHE A 23 2.37 20.05 -7.48
CA PHE A 23 2.83 19.87 -6.10
C PHE A 23 2.34 18.54 -5.52
N TRP A 24 1.04 18.26 -5.63
CA TRP A 24 0.49 17.02 -5.09
C TRP A 24 0.94 15.76 -5.84
N SER A 25 1.17 15.85 -7.15
CA SER A 25 1.74 14.74 -7.92
C SER A 25 3.16 14.41 -7.47
N TYR A 26 3.99 15.44 -7.26
CA TYR A 26 5.34 15.28 -6.73
C TYR A 26 5.32 14.73 -5.30
N TYR A 27 4.45 15.27 -4.44
CA TYR A 27 4.24 14.76 -3.08
C TYR A 27 3.90 13.26 -3.07
N ILE A 28 3.02 12.80 -3.97
CA ILE A 28 2.68 11.37 -4.09
C ILE A 28 3.92 10.53 -4.45
N ILE A 29 4.77 10.98 -5.36
CA ILE A 29 6.00 10.27 -5.73
C ILE A 29 6.94 10.17 -4.52
N GLU A 30 7.16 11.28 -3.81
CA GLU A 30 7.96 11.30 -2.57
C GLU A 30 7.38 10.36 -1.50
N CYS A 31 6.05 10.27 -1.38
CA CYS A 31 5.40 9.31 -0.49
C CYS A 31 5.73 7.87 -0.86
N ILE A 32 5.69 7.53 -2.15
CA ILE A 32 6.02 6.18 -2.64
C ILE A 32 7.46 5.85 -2.28
N VAL A 33 8.40 6.74 -2.61
CA VAL A 33 9.82 6.55 -2.28
C VAL A 33 10.02 6.36 -0.78
N TYR A 34 9.41 7.20 0.05
CA TYR A 34 9.55 7.16 1.51
C TYR A 34 9.00 5.87 2.16
N VAL A 35 7.98 5.23 1.56
CA VAL A 35 7.49 3.92 2.02
C VAL A 35 8.57 2.85 1.86
N PHE A 36 9.28 2.86 0.73
CA PHE A 36 10.29 1.84 0.40
C PHE A 36 11.67 2.14 0.98
N ASP A 37 12.13 3.39 0.96
CA ASP A 37 13.51 3.78 1.23
C ASP A 37 13.68 4.54 2.57
N SER A 38 14.85 4.43 3.20
CA SER A 38 15.23 5.07 4.49
C SER A 38 15.47 6.58 4.41
N GLY A 39 15.34 7.19 3.24
CA GLY A 39 15.43 8.63 3.06
C GLY A 39 14.63 9.43 4.10
N VAL A 40 15.17 10.57 4.51
CA VAL A 40 14.42 11.54 5.32
C VAL A 40 13.21 11.96 4.49
N HIS A 41 12.02 11.88 5.08
CA HIS A 41 10.84 12.44 4.42
C HIS A 41 11.05 13.95 4.28
N THR A 42 11.28 14.39 3.05
CA THR A 42 11.70 15.74 2.68
C THR A 42 10.59 16.77 2.90
N MET A 43 9.33 16.35 2.87
CA MET A 43 8.16 17.21 3.10
C MET A 43 7.33 16.72 4.27
N LEU A 44 7.22 17.50 5.33
CA LEU A 44 6.35 17.21 6.47
C LEU A 44 4.96 17.80 6.26
N ASP A 45 3.96 17.33 7.03
CA ASP A 45 2.59 17.89 7.00
C ASP A 45 2.57 19.42 7.17
N ARG A 46 3.51 19.98 7.94
CA ARG A 46 3.66 21.44 8.16
C ARG A 46 4.17 22.21 6.94
N ASP A 47 4.81 21.53 6.00
CA ASP A 47 5.37 22.12 4.78
C ASP A 47 4.31 22.17 3.65
N ILE A 48 3.13 21.56 3.88
CA ILE A 48 2.00 21.60 2.96
C ILE A 48 1.27 22.93 3.09
N VAL A 49 1.61 23.88 2.21
CA VAL A 49 1.02 25.23 2.16
C VAL A 49 -0.07 25.38 1.08
N VAL A 50 -0.48 24.28 0.45
CA VAL A 50 -1.49 24.29 -0.61
C VAL A 50 -2.73 23.49 -0.22
N ASN A 51 -3.89 23.99 -0.65
CA ASN A 51 -5.14 23.27 -0.51
C ASN A 51 -5.16 22.00 -1.38
N LEU A 52 -6.04 21.07 -1.03
CA LEU A 52 -6.34 19.93 -1.91
C LEU A 52 -6.94 20.41 -3.24
N PRO A 53 -6.60 19.75 -4.36
CA PRO A 53 -7.15 20.08 -5.67
C PRO A 53 -8.65 19.80 -5.71
N LYS A 54 -9.36 20.52 -6.57
CA LYS A 54 -10.81 20.42 -6.72
C LYS A 54 -11.23 20.51 -8.19
N ASN A 55 -12.45 20.08 -8.48
CA ASN A 55 -13.08 20.14 -9.79
C ASN A 55 -12.25 19.43 -10.88
N ASP A 56 -11.90 18.16 -10.66
CA ASP A 56 -11.09 17.35 -11.58
C ASP A 56 -11.62 17.38 -13.02
N PHE A 57 -12.94 17.27 -13.18
CA PHE A 57 -13.58 17.32 -14.48
C PHE A 57 -13.37 18.66 -15.18
N LYS A 58 -13.63 19.78 -14.48
CA LYS A 58 -13.42 21.11 -15.06
C LYS A 58 -11.96 21.34 -15.36
N TYR A 59 -11.06 21.01 -14.44
CA TYR A 59 -9.62 21.17 -14.67
C TYR A 59 -9.16 20.44 -15.94
N LYS A 60 -9.68 19.24 -16.21
CA LYS A 60 -9.31 18.45 -17.40
C LYS A 60 -9.89 19.02 -18.71
N TYR A 61 -11.11 19.55 -18.68
CA TYR A 61 -11.89 19.83 -19.90
C TYR A 61 -12.28 21.32 -20.07
N CYS A 62 -12.02 22.19 -19.10
CA CYS A 62 -12.16 23.64 -19.24
C CYS A 62 -10.91 24.22 -19.93
N GLY A 63 -11.08 25.27 -20.73
CA GLY A 63 -9.96 25.85 -21.47
C GLY A 63 -10.41 26.68 -22.67
N ASN A 64 -9.50 26.94 -23.61
CA ASN A 64 -9.82 27.62 -24.86
C ASN A 64 -10.23 26.61 -25.95
N PHE A 65 -11.42 26.80 -26.52
CA PHE A 65 -12.01 25.95 -27.55
C PHE A 65 -11.14 25.78 -28.81
N TYR A 66 -10.37 26.80 -29.18
CA TYR A 66 -9.64 26.88 -30.46
C TYR A 66 -8.55 25.81 -30.66
N GLN A 67 -8.22 25.02 -29.64
CA GLN A 67 -7.22 23.94 -29.69
C GLN A 67 -7.79 22.59 -29.18
N CYS A 68 -9.12 22.47 -29.10
CA CYS A 68 -9.78 21.28 -28.55
C CYS A 68 -9.90 20.19 -29.63
N ASP A 69 -9.38 18.99 -29.34
CA ASP A 69 -9.60 17.83 -30.21
C ASP A 69 -11.10 17.57 -30.41
N HIS A 70 -11.49 17.16 -31.62
CA HIS A 70 -12.91 16.92 -31.95
C HIS A 70 -13.60 15.94 -31.01
N GLU A 71 -12.88 14.94 -30.49
CA GLU A 71 -13.37 13.95 -29.52
C GLU A 71 -13.73 14.56 -28.14
N LEU A 72 -13.18 15.74 -27.82
CA LEU A 72 -13.34 16.40 -26.52
C LEU A 72 -14.41 17.50 -26.51
N VAL A 73 -14.93 17.89 -27.67
CA VAL A 73 -15.87 19.01 -27.84
C VAL A 73 -17.10 18.89 -26.93
N GLY A 74 -17.69 17.69 -26.82
CA GLY A 74 -18.83 17.46 -25.94
C GLY A 74 -18.50 17.68 -24.46
N LEU A 75 -17.36 17.18 -23.99
CA LEU A 75 -16.91 17.32 -22.61
C LEU A 75 -16.54 18.77 -22.28
N TYR A 76 -15.97 19.49 -23.24
CA TYR A 76 -15.71 20.91 -23.15
C TYR A 76 -16.99 21.71 -22.91
N TYR A 77 -18.05 21.47 -23.68
CA TYR A 77 -19.33 22.16 -23.50
C TYR A 77 -19.93 21.89 -22.12
N ILE A 78 -19.87 20.64 -21.65
CA ILE A 78 -20.33 20.26 -20.31
C ILE A 78 -19.51 21.00 -19.23
N ALA A 79 -18.17 21.03 -19.36
CA ALA A 79 -17.27 21.63 -18.38
C ALA A 79 -17.45 23.16 -18.24
N ASN A 80 -17.77 23.84 -19.36
CA ASN A 80 -18.00 25.29 -19.41
C ASN A 80 -19.47 25.69 -19.21
N SER A 81 -20.39 24.73 -19.11
CA SER A 81 -21.79 25.03 -18.82
C SER A 81 -21.95 25.66 -17.43
N LYS A 82 -22.92 26.57 -17.27
CA LYS A 82 -23.23 27.18 -15.96
C LYS A 82 -23.85 26.19 -14.97
N ASN A 83 -24.32 25.03 -15.44
CA ASN A 83 -24.98 24.03 -14.62
C ASN A 83 -23.97 23.02 -14.05
N ASN A 84 -23.61 23.19 -12.78
CA ASN A 84 -22.60 22.35 -12.11
C ASN A 84 -23.18 21.12 -11.38
N SER A 85 -24.50 20.92 -11.38
CA SER A 85 -25.15 19.96 -10.48
C SER A 85 -24.85 18.49 -10.78
N ASN A 86 -24.34 18.16 -11.97
CA ASN A 86 -24.15 16.78 -12.44
C ASN A 86 -22.70 16.43 -12.85
N LEU A 87 -21.70 17.22 -12.41
CA LEU A 87 -20.30 16.92 -12.76
C LEU A 87 -19.75 15.71 -11.99
N PRO A 88 -18.85 14.91 -12.59
CA PRO A 88 -18.17 13.83 -11.89
C PRO A 88 -17.46 14.29 -10.62
N LYS A 89 -17.49 13.46 -9.57
CA LYS A 89 -16.86 13.76 -8.27
C LYS A 89 -15.34 13.69 -8.37
N ASP A 90 -14.66 14.61 -7.67
CA ASP A 90 -13.19 14.66 -7.62
C ASP A 90 -12.57 13.38 -7.05
N ASN A 91 -11.67 12.75 -7.81
CA ASN A 91 -10.92 11.56 -7.43
C ASN A 91 -9.51 11.89 -6.91
N PHE A 92 -8.87 12.94 -7.44
CA PHE A 92 -7.48 13.21 -7.13
C PHE A 92 -7.27 13.62 -5.67
N SER A 93 -8.14 14.47 -5.13
CA SER A 93 -8.12 14.84 -3.71
C SER A 93 -8.32 13.65 -2.76
N PHE A 94 -9.08 12.63 -3.19
CA PHE A 94 -9.27 11.42 -2.40
C PHE A 94 -8.00 10.57 -2.34
N ILE A 95 -7.33 10.40 -3.49
CA ILE A 95 -6.04 9.69 -3.58
C ILE A 95 -4.99 10.37 -2.70
N ILE A 96 -4.88 11.69 -2.77
CA ILE A 96 -3.94 12.45 -1.95
C ILE A 96 -4.16 12.18 -0.45
N LYS A 97 -5.42 12.19 0.01
CA LYS A 97 -5.74 11.88 1.41
C LYS A 97 -5.32 10.46 1.81
N MET A 98 -5.45 9.48 0.90
CA MET A 98 -4.96 8.12 1.17
C MET A 98 -3.45 8.10 1.31
N TYR A 99 -2.71 8.78 0.43
CA TYR A 99 -1.25 8.88 0.53
C TYR A 99 -0.79 9.59 1.81
N LEU A 100 -1.48 10.65 2.23
CA LEU A 100 -1.23 11.30 3.53
C LEU A 100 -1.36 10.31 4.70
N LEU A 101 -2.38 9.43 4.67
CA LEU A 101 -2.50 8.38 5.68
C LEU A 101 -1.40 7.32 5.56
N THR A 102 -1.04 6.89 4.34
CA THR A 102 0.07 5.97 4.10
C THR A 102 1.38 6.50 4.70
N VAL A 103 1.68 7.79 4.52
CA VAL A 103 2.85 8.44 5.14
C VAL A 103 2.77 8.38 6.66
N LYS A 104 1.61 8.69 7.26
CA LYS A 104 1.43 8.62 8.72
C LYS A 104 1.63 7.22 9.27
N ILE A 105 1.12 6.20 8.57
CA ILE A 105 1.38 4.79 8.89
C ILE A 105 2.88 4.51 8.83
N THR A 106 3.54 4.84 7.72
CA THR A 106 4.99 4.65 7.53
C THR A 106 5.82 5.35 8.60
N GLN A 107 5.51 6.60 8.93
CA GLN A 107 6.19 7.34 10.00
C GLN A 107 6.01 6.69 11.38
N PHE A 108 4.82 6.16 11.67
CA PHE A 108 4.57 5.41 12.90
C PHE A 108 5.44 4.14 12.93
N LEU A 109 5.43 3.33 11.87
CA LEU A 109 6.23 2.09 11.78
C LEU A 109 7.73 2.35 11.95
N ASN A 110 8.27 3.34 11.23
CA ASN A 110 9.70 3.64 11.26
C ASN A 110 10.18 4.15 12.62
N LYS A 111 9.29 4.73 13.44
CA LYS A 111 9.62 5.28 14.76
C LYS A 111 9.30 4.32 15.91
N ARG A 112 8.36 3.39 15.72
CA ARG A 112 7.86 2.48 16.76
C ARG A 112 8.96 1.60 17.36
N GLY A 113 9.90 1.13 16.54
CA GLY A 113 11.02 0.26 16.95
C GLY A 113 12.32 0.96 17.30
N LEU A 114 12.37 2.30 17.25
CA LEU A 114 13.57 3.04 17.66
C LEU A 114 13.65 3.08 19.18
N ASN A 115 14.87 2.95 19.73
CA ASN A 115 15.19 2.81 21.16
C ASN A 115 14.75 3.98 22.08
N LYS A 116 13.95 4.94 21.60
CA LYS A 116 13.35 5.97 22.44
C LYS A 116 12.12 5.38 23.13
N PHE A 117 12.15 5.30 24.45
CA PHE A 117 11.14 4.78 25.37
C PHE A 117 9.77 5.46 25.24
N ASN A 118 9.10 5.32 24.10
CA ASN A 118 7.68 5.61 24.02
C ASN A 118 6.98 4.52 24.84
N ALA A 119 6.29 4.92 25.91
CA ALA A 119 5.50 4.00 26.70
C ALA A 119 4.55 3.20 25.78
N GLN A 120 4.40 1.89 26.04
CA GLN A 120 3.55 0.98 25.27
C GLN A 120 2.15 1.54 25.04
N ILE A 121 1.59 2.23 26.04
CA ILE A 121 0.28 2.89 25.98
C ILE A 121 0.22 3.91 24.84
N THR A 122 1.27 4.72 24.67
CA THR A 122 1.36 5.72 23.59
C THR A 122 1.44 5.07 22.23
N ILE A 123 2.22 3.99 22.10
CA ILE A 123 2.32 3.21 20.85
C ILE A 123 0.95 2.62 20.49
N ASN A 124 0.27 2.00 21.48
CA ASN A 124 -1.05 1.42 21.29
C ASN A 124 -2.09 2.47 20.89
N LYS A 125 -2.11 3.64 21.55
CA LYS A 125 -3.03 4.74 21.21
C LYS A 125 -2.83 5.23 19.77
N LYS A 126 -1.58 5.37 19.32
CA LYS A 126 -1.25 5.76 17.93
C LYS A 126 -1.70 4.69 16.94
N PHE A 127 -1.45 3.41 17.23
CA PHE A 127 -1.91 2.30 16.40
C PHE A 127 -3.44 2.31 16.25
N LEU A 128 -4.18 2.40 17.35
CA LEU A 128 -5.65 2.43 17.34
C LEU A 128 -6.20 3.65 16.61
N SER A 129 -5.56 4.81 16.72
CA SER A 129 -5.92 6.01 15.96
C SER A 129 -5.77 5.78 14.44
N LEU A 130 -4.69 5.15 13.99
CA LEU A 130 -4.48 4.80 12.58
C LEU A 130 -5.50 3.77 12.09
N VAL A 131 -5.86 2.78 12.92
CA VAL A 131 -6.95 1.84 12.63
C VAL A 131 -8.29 2.58 12.46
N GLY A 132 -8.58 3.56 13.33
CA GLY A 132 -9.75 4.43 13.21
C GLY A 132 -9.81 5.16 11.86
N HIS A 133 -8.69 5.74 11.42
CA HIS A 133 -8.61 6.38 10.11
C HIS A 133 -8.80 5.40 8.95
N LEU A 134 -8.26 4.17 9.03
CA LEU A 134 -8.51 3.14 8.01
C LEU A 134 -10.00 2.77 7.94
N ASN A 135 -10.69 2.66 9.08
CA ASN A 135 -12.12 2.37 9.10
C ASN A 135 -12.97 3.50 8.49
N ASP A 136 -12.59 4.77 8.73
CA ASP A 136 -13.21 5.92 8.07
C ASP A 136 -13.01 5.87 6.54
N PHE A 137 -11.78 5.57 6.07
CA PHE A 137 -11.54 5.35 4.65
C PHE A 137 -12.35 4.20 4.09
N LYS A 138 -12.45 3.06 4.79
CA LYS A 138 -13.26 1.92 4.37
C LYS A 138 -14.71 2.35 4.08
N SER A 139 -15.31 3.11 4.98
CA SER A 139 -16.67 3.64 4.83
C SER A 139 -16.79 4.61 3.65
N LYS A 140 -15.81 5.49 3.44
CA LYS A 140 -15.79 6.41 2.30
C LYS A 140 -15.59 5.70 0.96
N ILE A 141 -14.75 4.67 0.93
CA ILE A 141 -14.52 3.83 -0.25
C ILE A 141 -15.80 3.11 -0.63
N ALA A 142 -16.48 2.47 0.33
CA ALA A 142 -17.74 1.77 0.09
C ALA A 142 -18.82 2.68 -0.54
N LYS A 143 -18.86 3.96 -0.15
CA LYS A 143 -19.83 4.94 -0.69
C LYS A 143 -19.48 5.46 -2.08
N LYS A 144 -18.20 5.49 -2.46
CA LYS A 144 -17.73 6.19 -3.67
C LYS A 144 -17.18 5.27 -4.76
N TYR A 145 -16.56 4.16 -4.37
CA TYR A 145 -15.81 3.26 -5.24
C TYR A 145 -16.39 1.84 -5.11
N ASN A 146 -17.63 1.67 -5.57
CA ASN A 146 -18.27 0.36 -5.59
C ASN A 146 -17.51 -0.56 -6.55
N SER A 147 -17.21 -1.79 -6.11
CA SER A 147 -16.54 -2.80 -6.93
C SER A 147 -17.35 -3.20 -8.17
N SER A 148 -18.66 -2.94 -8.23
CA SER A 148 -19.47 -3.17 -9.44
C SER A 148 -18.93 -2.40 -10.66
N ALA A 149 -18.39 -1.20 -10.43
CA ALA A 149 -17.79 -0.36 -11.48
C ALA A 149 -16.63 -1.06 -12.22
N LEU A 150 -15.97 -2.04 -11.59
CA LEU A 150 -14.95 -2.85 -12.25
C LEU A 150 -15.59 -3.72 -13.34
N TYR A 151 -16.65 -4.45 -13.02
CA TYR A 151 -17.33 -5.35 -13.95
C TYR A 151 -18.10 -4.61 -15.04
N GLU A 152 -18.76 -3.51 -14.69
CA GLU A 152 -19.45 -2.62 -15.63
C GLU A 152 -18.50 -2.08 -16.72
N SER A 153 -17.20 -1.96 -16.41
CA SER A 153 -16.20 -1.45 -17.36
C SER A 153 -15.69 -2.50 -18.37
N ILE A 154 -15.93 -3.80 -18.15
CA ILE A 154 -15.39 -4.88 -19.00
C ILE A 154 -15.80 -4.73 -20.48
N PRO A 155 -17.07 -4.48 -20.84
CA PRO A 155 -17.47 -4.32 -22.24
C PRO A 155 -16.71 -3.18 -22.92
N HIS A 156 -16.45 -2.07 -22.21
CA HIS A 156 -15.75 -0.92 -22.75
C HIS A 156 -14.31 -1.24 -23.14
N TYR A 157 -13.61 -2.07 -22.35
CA TYR A 157 -12.28 -2.56 -22.71
C TYR A 157 -12.24 -3.43 -23.97
N ARG A 158 -13.40 -3.88 -24.49
CA ARG A 158 -13.51 -4.67 -25.72
C ARG A 158 -13.97 -3.84 -26.91
N THR A 159 -14.81 -2.83 -26.68
CA THR A 159 -15.51 -2.09 -27.75
C THR A 159 -15.00 -0.67 -27.98
N ALA A 160 -14.30 -0.07 -27.01
CA ALA A 160 -13.74 1.27 -27.14
C ALA A 160 -12.21 1.25 -27.25
N ASP A 161 -11.65 2.33 -27.80
CA ASP A 161 -10.21 2.60 -27.81
C ASP A 161 -9.93 4.09 -27.58
N GLY A 162 -8.65 4.46 -27.51
CA GLY A 162 -8.20 5.84 -27.43
C GLY A 162 -8.81 6.60 -26.25
N PHE A 163 -9.22 7.85 -26.49
CA PHE A 163 -9.78 8.72 -25.47
C PHE A 163 -11.17 8.25 -24.99
N GLU A 164 -12.01 7.75 -25.89
CA GLU A 164 -13.34 7.23 -25.55
C GLU A 164 -13.26 6.13 -24.49
N LEU A 165 -12.31 5.20 -24.65
CA LEU A 165 -12.06 4.16 -23.66
C LEU A 165 -11.72 4.77 -22.31
N VAL A 166 -10.72 5.67 -22.27
CA VAL A 166 -10.25 6.31 -21.02
C VAL A 166 -11.41 6.98 -20.28
N ASN A 167 -12.28 7.69 -20.99
CA ASN A 167 -13.43 8.35 -20.39
C ASN A 167 -14.44 7.34 -19.82
N LYS A 168 -14.75 6.26 -20.55
CA LYS A 168 -15.70 5.22 -20.11
C LYS A 168 -15.20 4.39 -18.92
N VAL A 169 -13.88 4.19 -18.78
CA VAL A 169 -13.30 3.33 -17.74
C VAL A 169 -12.65 4.11 -16.59
N GLU A 170 -12.70 5.45 -16.59
CA GLU A 170 -12.01 6.28 -15.60
C GLU A 170 -12.36 5.90 -14.16
N LEU A 171 -13.67 5.74 -13.87
CA LEU A 171 -14.13 5.33 -12.54
C LEU A 171 -13.60 3.95 -12.15
N SER A 172 -13.52 3.00 -13.08
CA SER A 172 -13.03 1.65 -12.77
C SER A 172 -11.52 1.64 -12.51
N ILE A 173 -10.75 2.47 -13.22
CA ILE A 173 -9.32 2.69 -12.95
C ILE A 173 -9.12 3.23 -11.53
N PHE A 174 -9.88 4.26 -11.14
CA PHE A 174 -9.80 4.84 -9.80
C PHE A 174 -10.26 3.86 -8.72
N THR A 175 -11.36 3.16 -8.94
CA THR A 175 -11.88 2.12 -8.03
C THR A 175 -10.83 1.03 -7.80
N TYR A 176 -10.24 0.50 -8.87
CA TYR A 176 -9.18 -0.51 -8.77
C TYR A 176 -8.00 0.03 -7.95
N PHE A 177 -7.50 1.23 -8.27
CA PHE A 177 -6.36 1.81 -7.58
C PHE A 177 -6.62 2.03 -6.09
N VAL A 178 -7.77 2.61 -5.74
CA VAL A 178 -8.18 2.87 -4.34
C VAL A 178 -8.30 1.57 -3.56
N LEU A 179 -8.92 0.54 -4.13
CA LEU A 179 -9.06 -0.76 -3.46
C LEU A 179 -7.71 -1.44 -3.23
N GLN A 180 -6.80 -1.38 -4.21
CA GLN A 180 -5.45 -1.93 -4.08
C GLN A 180 -4.66 -1.18 -2.99
N LEU A 181 -4.64 0.16 -3.05
CA LEU A 181 -3.91 0.98 -2.08
C LEU A 181 -4.47 0.81 -0.67
N PHE A 182 -5.79 0.74 -0.50
CA PHE A 182 -6.42 0.52 0.80
C PHE A 182 -6.01 -0.81 1.43
N ASN A 183 -6.06 -1.90 0.68
CA ASN A 183 -5.63 -3.20 1.17
C ASN A 183 -4.12 -3.21 1.51
N THR A 184 -3.29 -2.52 0.73
CA THR A 184 -1.87 -2.34 1.05
C THR A 184 -1.67 -1.57 2.35
N MET A 185 -2.39 -0.47 2.60
CA MET A 185 -2.31 0.26 3.88
C MET A 185 -2.68 -0.63 5.07
N CYS A 186 -3.72 -1.47 4.93
CA CYS A 186 -4.10 -2.44 5.94
C CYS A 186 -2.96 -3.43 6.22
N ILE A 187 -2.38 -4.03 5.17
CA ILE A 187 -1.25 -4.97 5.31
C ILE A 187 -0.10 -4.29 6.06
N ILE A 188 0.34 -3.11 5.61
CA ILE A 188 1.47 -2.39 6.21
C ILE A 188 1.21 -2.12 7.70
N LEU A 189 0.03 -1.57 8.05
CA LEU A 189 -0.27 -1.24 9.44
C LEU A 189 -0.31 -2.49 10.33
N TYR A 190 -1.05 -3.54 9.93
CA TYR A 190 -1.21 -4.74 10.74
C TYR A 190 0.07 -5.61 10.78
N GLN A 191 0.92 -5.58 9.75
CA GLN A 191 2.23 -6.24 9.81
C GLN A 191 3.11 -5.70 10.95
N SER A 192 2.94 -4.42 11.33
CA SER A 192 3.66 -3.85 12.47
C SER A 192 3.32 -4.52 13.81
N GLU A 193 2.18 -5.22 13.88
CA GLU A 193 1.77 -5.99 15.06
C GLU A 193 2.36 -7.40 15.10
N LEU A 194 3.03 -7.83 14.02
CA LEU A 194 3.69 -9.13 13.93
C LEU A 194 5.17 -9.05 14.34
N VAL A 195 5.72 -7.84 14.40
CA VAL A 195 7.09 -7.58 14.83
C VAL A 195 7.18 -7.67 16.35
N ARG A 196 7.91 -8.67 16.84
CA ARG A 196 8.30 -8.74 18.26
C ARG A 196 9.59 -7.96 18.48
N HIS A 197 9.61 -7.09 19.50
CA HIS A 197 10.76 -6.27 19.85
C HIS A 197 10.89 -6.11 21.36
N ARG A 198 12.12 -6.01 21.89
CA ARG A 198 12.32 -5.87 23.35
C ARG A 198 11.76 -4.57 23.92
N SER A 199 11.63 -3.53 23.09
CA SER A 199 11.05 -2.24 23.48
C SER A 199 9.52 -2.26 23.55
N PHE A 200 8.85 -3.24 22.94
CA PHE A 200 7.40 -3.37 23.00
C PHE A 200 6.98 -4.82 22.75
N ILE A 201 6.24 -5.41 23.68
CA ILE A 201 5.67 -6.75 23.51
C ILE A 201 4.23 -6.60 23.02
N ILE A 202 3.87 -7.47 22.07
CA ILE A 202 2.53 -7.57 21.51
C ILE A 202 1.95 -8.90 21.99
N SER A 203 0.72 -8.86 22.48
CA SER A 203 0.07 -10.06 23.00
C SER A 203 -0.20 -11.07 21.87
N PRO A 204 -0.26 -12.37 22.17
CA PRO A 204 -0.54 -13.39 21.17
C PRO A 204 -1.88 -13.18 20.44
N GLU A 205 -2.91 -12.67 21.13
CA GLU A 205 -4.24 -12.37 20.56
C GLU A 205 -4.15 -11.27 19.50
N ARG A 206 -3.36 -10.22 19.76
CA ARG A 206 -3.12 -9.14 18.80
C ARG A 206 -2.35 -9.62 17.59
N ILE A 207 -1.38 -10.52 17.78
CA ILE A 207 -0.62 -11.15 16.69
C ILE A 207 -1.57 -11.99 15.82
N LYS A 208 -2.42 -12.83 16.42
CA LYS A 208 -3.46 -13.60 15.71
C LYS A 208 -4.41 -12.69 14.92
N LEU A 209 -4.91 -11.63 15.55
CA LEU A 209 -5.77 -10.64 14.89
C LEU A 209 -5.05 -9.99 13.70
N ALA A 210 -3.80 -9.59 13.88
CA ALA A 210 -3.00 -8.95 12.84
C ALA A 210 -2.72 -9.88 11.65
N LYS A 211 -2.40 -11.15 11.90
CA LYS A 211 -2.25 -12.18 10.85
C LYS A 211 -3.55 -12.31 10.03
N ASN A 212 -4.68 -12.45 10.71
CA ASN A 212 -5.99 -12.52 10.06
C ASN A 212 -6.31 -11.26 9.24
N LYS A 213 -5.99 -10.07 9.76
CA LYS A 213 -6.20 -8.80 9.03
C LYS A 213 -5.31 -8.66 7.81
N CYS A 214 -4.04 -9.08 7.91
CA CYS A 214 -3.13 -9.12 6.78
C CYS A 214 -3.62 -10.10 5.71
N LEU A 215 -4.06 -11.29 6.11
CA LEU A 215 -4.60 -12.30 5.21
C LEU A 215 -5.88 -11.83 4.51
N GLU A 216 -6.84 -11.27 5.25
CA GLU A 216 -8.07 -10.69 4.70
C GLU A 216 -7.77 -9.64 3.62
N ALA A 217 -6.83 -8.73 3.92
CA ALA A 217 -6.43 -7.68 2.99
C ALA A 217 -5.66 -8.22 1.77
N ALA A 218 -4.78 -9.21 1.95
CA ALA A 218 -4.04 -9.84 0.85
C ALA A 218 -4.98 -10.61 -0.10
N LEU A 219 -5.95 -11.34 0.43
CA LEU A 219 -6.95 -12.04 -0.39
C LEU A 219 -7.83 -11.06 -1.18
N LYS A 220 -8.26 -9.95 -0.57
CA LYS A 220 -8.99 -8.89 -1.29
C LYS A 220 -8.14 -8.23 -2.36
N PHE A 221 -6.87 -7.97 -2.06
CA PHE A 221 -5.93 -7.43 -3.03
C PHE A 221 -5.79 -8.37 -4.24
N ASP A 222 -5.57 -9.66 -3.99
CA ASP A 222 -5.43 -10.69 -5.01
C ASP A 222 -6.69 -10.86 -5.85
N TYR A 223 -7.88 -10.82 -5.24
CA TYR A 223 -9.15 -10.85 -5.96
C TYR A 223 -9.25 -9.76 -7.03
N TYR A 224 -8.99 -8.49 -6.67
CA TYR A 224 -9.02 -7.40 -7.64
C TYR A 224 -7.86 -7.44 -8.63
N PHE A 225 -6.69 -7.93 -8.20
CA PHE A 225 -5.54 -8.14 -9.08
C PHE A 225 -5.86 -9.18 -10.17
N THR A 226 -6.39 -10.33 -9.77
CA THR A 226 -6.84 -11.42 -10.64
C THR A 226 -7.88 -10.91 -11.62
N TRP A 227 -8.89 -10.15 -11.16
CA TRP A 227 -9.85 -9.49 -12.05
C TRP A 227 -9.15 -8.66 -13.13
N LYS A 228 -8.21 -7.77 -12.78
CA LYS A 228 -7.51 -6.94 -13.77
C LYS A 228 -6.67 -7.78 -14.71
N TYR A 229 -5.98 -8.78 -14.18
CA TYR A 229 -5.07 -9.64 -14.93
C TYR A 229 -5.81 -10.45 -16.00
N GLU A 230 -7.01 -10.95 -15.67
CA GLU A 230 -7.80 -11.82 -16.55
C GLU A 230 -8.72 -11.04 -17.48
N GLN A 231 -9.27 -9.91 -17.05
CA GLN A 231 -10.29 -9.18 -17.80
C GLN A 231 -9.72 -8.06 -18.70
N ILE A 232 -8.52 -7.56 -18.41
CA ILE A 232 -7.93 -6.43 -19.15
C ILE A 232 -6.66 -6.89 -19.87
N SER A 233 -6.59 -6.65 -21.18
CA SER A 233 -5.44 -7.05 -21.99
C SER A 233 -4.14 -6.40 -21.48
N LYS A 234 -3.02 -7.15 -21.53
CA LYS A 234 -1.71 -6.67 -21.04
C LYS A 234 -1.29 -5.33 -21.65
N LYS A 235 -1.67 -5.05 -22.91
CA LYS A 235 -1.39 -3.78 -23.60
C LYS A 235 -2.11 -2.58 -22.99
N ARG A 236 -3.27 -2.79 -22.37
CA ARG A 236 -4.15 -1.75 -21.79
C ARG A 236 -4.00 -1.61 -20.26
N GLN A 237 -3.17 -2.44 -19.62
CA GLN A 237 -3.00 -2.41 -18.17
C GLN A 237 -2.09 -1.27 -17.71
N THR A 238 -2.58 -0.47 -16.76
CA THR A 238 -1.78 0.53 -16.05
C THR A 238 -0.95 -0.09 -14.91
N PHE A 239 0.27 0.41 -14.69
CA PHE A 239 1.22 -0.12 -13.68
C PHE A 239 1.36 0.75 -12.43
N ILE A 240 0.48 1.73 -12.23
CA ILE A 240 0.55 2.67 -11.09
C ILE A 240 0.49 2.00 -9.71
N SER A 241 -0.12 0.80 -9.62
CA SER A 241 -0.18 0.00 -8.39
C SER A 241 0.84 -1.15 -8.35
N ALA A 242 1.77 -1.23 -9.30
CA ALA A 242 2.68 -2.36 -9.40
C ALA A 242 3.60 -2.52 -8.17
N PRO A 243 4.19 -1.45 -7.60
CA PRO A 243 5.05 -1.59 -6.42
C PRO A 243 4.33 -2.16 -5.20
N TRP A 244 3.04 -1.83 -5.03
CA TRP A 244 2.25 -2.25 -3.87
C TRP A 244 1.99 -3.76 -3.80
N LYS A 245 2.12 -4.47 -4.93
CA LYS A 245 2.00 -5.93 -5.00
C LYS A 245 3.03 -6.63 -4.13
N PHE A 246 4.17 -5.98 -3.88
CA PHE A 246 5.22 -6.46 -3.00
C PHE A 246 4.68 -6.84 -1.61
N PHE A 247 3.91 -5.97 -0.97
CA PHE A 247 3.35 -6.19 0.36
C PHE A 247 2.37 -7.37 0.41
N CYS A 248 1.55 -7.54 -0.64
CA CYS A 248 0.67 -8.70 -0.78
C CYS A 248 1.48 -10.00 -0.92
N ASN A 249 2.53 -9.97 -1.76
CA ASN A 249 3.36 -11.14 -2.02
C ASN A 249 4.08 -11.64 -0.75
N ILE A 250 4.47 -10.75 0.17
CA ILE A 250 5.03 -11.10 1.47
C ILE A 250 4.05 -11.93 2.31
N ILE A 251 2.76 -11.62 2.27
CA ILE A 251 1.74 -12.41 2.98
C ILE A 251 1.68 -13.82 2.38
N PHE A 252 1.66 -13.94 1.04
CA PHE A 252 1.65 -15.24 0.39
C PHE A 252 2.93 -16.06 0.58
N ILE A 253 4.11 -15.43 0.64
CA ILE A 253 5.36 -16.10 1.04
C ILE A 253 5.18 -16.79 2.39
N ASN A 254 4.57 -16.13 3.38
CA ASN A 254 4.34 -16.73 4.69
C ASN A 254 3.38 -17.92 4.62
N LEU A 255 2.29 -17.79 3.87
CA LEU A 255 1.31 -18.86 3.71
C LEU A 255 1.87 -20.11 3.02
N ASN A 256 2.88 -19.95 2.14
CA ASN A 256 3.51 -21.10 1.48
C ASN A 256 4.18 -22.07 2.48
N PHE A 257 4.45 -21.63 3.71
CA PHE A 257 5.02 -22.49 4.77
C PHE A 257 3.96 -22.92 5.80
N THR A 258 2.68 -22.64 5.55
CA THR A 258 1.53 -23.08 6.34
C THR A 258 0.58 -23.96 5.51
N GLU A 259 1.04 -24.45 4.35
CA GLU A 259 0.27 -25.04 3.24
C GLU A 259 -0.55 -26.30 3.53
N LYS A 260 -0.44 -26.92 4.71
CA LYS A 260 -1.29 -28.08 5.07
C LYS A 260 -2.67 -27.67 5.57
N ASP A 261 -2.93 -26.37 5.72
CA ASP A 261 -4.22 -25.82 6.12
C ASP A 261 -5.26 -25.94 4.99
N PRO A 262 -6.44 -26.54 5.20
CA PRO A 262 -7.53 -26.57 4.22
C PRO A 262 -7.94 -25.20 3.66
N LEU A 263 -7.72 -24.10 4.39
CA LEU A 263 -7.92 -22.72 3.92
C LEU A 263 -6.80 -22.22 2.98
N VAL A 264 -5.63 -22.87 3.00
CA VAL A 264 -4.41 -22.55 2.20
C VAL A 264 -4.20 -23.54 1.04
N LEU A 265 -4.65 -24.79 1.17
CA LEU A 265 -4.49 -25.91 0.23
C LEU A 265 -5.11 -25.70 -1.17
N LYS A 266 -5.75 -24.57 -1.43
CA LYS A 266 -6.31 -24.24 -2.75
C LYS A 266 -5.43 -23.35 -3.63
N ASP A 267 -4.29 -22.80 -3.16
CA ASP A 267 -3.63 -21.75 -3.97
C ASP A 267 -2.15 -21.43 -3.69
N THR A 268 -1.25 -22.43 -3.72
CA THR A 268 0.20 -22.22 -4.04
C THR A 268 0.43 -21.40 -5.31
N SER A 269 -0.60 -21.28 -6.16
CA SER A 269 -0.61 -20.50 -7.40
C SER A 269 -0.47 -18.99 -7.17
N ARG A 270 -0.93 -18.41 -6.05
CA ARG A 270 -1.05 -16.94 -5.89
C ARG A 270 0.30 -16.22 -5.86
N TYR A 271 1.24 -16.73 -5.05
CA TYR A 271 2.61 -16.21 -5.02
C TYR A 271 3.26 -16.27 -6.40
N HIS A 272 3.12 -17.41 -7.09
CA HIS A 272 3.69 -17.63 -8.41
C HIS A 272 3.06 -16.68 -9.45
N LYS A 273 1.72 -16.54 -9.47
CA LYS A 273 0.98 -15.62 -10.36
C LYS A 273 1.42 -14.17 -10.19
N LEU A 274 1.63 -13.71 -8.95
CA LEU A 274 2.16 -12.37 -8.70
C LEU A 274 3.61 -12.22 -9.16
N CYS A 275 4.45 -13.23 -8.97
CA CYS A 275 5.83 -13.24 -9.45
C CYS A 275 5.92 -13.20 -10.98
N GLU A 276 5.14 -14.02 -11.67
CA GLU A 276 5.01 -14.02 -13.13
C GLU A 276 4.56 -12.66 -13.66
N TYR A 277 3.57 -12.05 -12.99
CA TYR A 277 3.15 -10.70 -13.32
C TYR A 277 4.30 -9.70 -13.15
N MET A 278 4.99 -9.69 -12.01
CA MET A 278 6.12 -8.78 -11.77
C MET A 278 7.20 -8.92 -12.84
N LEU A 279 7.52 -10.15 -13.23
CA LEU A 279 8.48 -10.45 -14.29
C LEU A 279 7.98 -9.91 -15.65
N SER A 280 6.71 -10.12 -16.00
CA SER A 280 6.13 -9.60 -17.25
C SER A 280 6.12 -8.07 -17.33
N VAL A 281 6.01 -7.38 -16.20
CA VAL A 281 6.09 -5.90 -16.15
C VAL A 281 7.54 -5.43 -16.17
N SER A 282 8.47 -6.25 -15.68
CA SER A 282 9.89 -5.89 -15.56
C SER A 282 10.56 -5.59 -16.90
N GLU A 283 10.06 -6.15 -18.01
CA GLU A 283 10.52 -5.84 -19.37
C GLU A 283 10.40 -4.35 -19.71
N LYS A 284 9.40 -3.67 -19.12
CA LYS A 284 9.10 -2.25 -19.37
C LYS A 284 9.41 -1.35 -18.18
N ASN A 285 9.76 -1.94 -17.03
CA ASN A 285 9.96 -1.20 -15.79
C ASN A 285 11.05 -1.87 -14.92
N GLN A 286 12.25 -1.26 -14.92
CA GLN A 286 13.39 -1.79 -14.16
C GLN A 286 13.14 -1.86 -12.64
N SER A 287 12.34 -0.95 -12.08
CA SER A 287 11.98 -1.01 -10.65
C SER A 287 11.19 -2.28 -10.32
N MET A 288 10.38 -2.79 -11.25
CA MET A 288 9.68 -4.07 -11.06
C MET A 288 10.63 -5.27 -11.10
N LYS A 289 11.70 -5.20 -11.91
CA LYS A 289 12.77 -6.21 -11.90
C LYS A 289 13.42 -6.28 -10.51
N TYR A 290 13.72 -5.13 -9.92
CA TYR A 290 14.28 -5.05 -8.57
C TYR A 290 13.32 -5.63 -7.52
N ILE A 291 12.04 -5.26 -7.55
CA ILE A 291 11.02 -5.78 -6.62
C ILE A 291 10.89 -7.31 -6.73
N TYR A 292 10.92 -7.86 -7.95
CA TYR A 292 10.91 -9.30 -8.18
C TYR A 292 12.11 -9.98 -7.51
N PHE A 293 13.33 -9.48 -7.72
CA PHE A 293 14.53 -10.04 -7.09
C PHE A 293 14.48 -10.01 -5.56
N ILE A 294 14.05 -8.89 -4.97
CA ILE A 294 13.89 -8.79 -3.51
C ILE A 294 12.86 -9.80 -3.01
N THR A 295 11.75 -9.99 -3.75
CA THR A 295 10.73 -10.98 -3.41
C THR A 295 11.30 -12.41 -3.42
N GLN A 296 12.09 -12.78 -4.44
CA GLN A 296 12.74 -14.09 -4.49
C GLN A 296 13.71 -14.29 -3.32
N LYS A 297 14.53 -13.28 -3.02
CA LYS A 297 15.45 -13.31 -1.87
C LYS A 297 14.70 -13.52 -0.56
N LEU A 298 13.59 -12.82 -0.35
CA LEU A 298 12.73 -12.96 0.83
C LEU A 298 12.13 -14.36 0.95
N TYR A 299 11.67 -14.96 -0.15
CA TYR A 299 11.21 -16.34 -0.18
C TYR A 299 12.33 -17.31 0.26
N SER A 300 13.54 -17.16 -0.26
CA SER A 300 14.69 -17.98 0.15
C SER A 300 15.04 -17.81 1.64
N VAL A 301 15.01 -16.58 2.15
CA VAL A 301 15.24 -16.30 3.58
C VAL A 301 14.21 -17.02 4.44
N LYS A 302 12.92 -16.91 4.10
CA LYS A 302 11.84 -17.59 4.83
C LYS A 302 11.98 -19.12 4.75
N LYS A 303 12.29 -19.67 3.57
CA LYS A 303 12.51 -21.11 3.38
C LYS A 303 13.63 -21.63 4.28
N ASN A 304 14.77 -20.92 4.31
CA ASN A 304 15.91 -21.32 5.12
C ASN A 304 15.61 -21.26 6.62
N ALA A 305 14.88 -20.23 7.07
CA ALA A 305 14.45 -20.12 8.46
C ALA A 305 13.49 -21.25 8.85
N TYR A 306 12.48 -21.52 8.02
CA TYR A 306 11.55 -22.63 8.21
C TYR A 306 12.27 -23.97 8.39
N LEU A 307 13.21 -24.30 7.49
CA LEU A 307 13.99 -25.54 7.57
C LEU A 307 14.81 -25.65 8.86
N LYS A 308 15.39 -24.53 9.33
CA LYS A 308 16.13 -24.48 10.60
C LYS A 308 15.20 -24.67 11.80
N ASN A 309 13.98 -24.13 11.75
CA ASN A 309 13.03 -24.22 12.86
C ASN A 309 12.42 -25.61 13.03
N LEU A 310 12.39 -26.45 11.97
CA LEU A 310 11.85 -27.83 12.05
C LEU A 310 12.51 -28.69 13.14
N SER A 311 13.78 -28.45 13.47
CA SER A 311 14.48 -29.17 14.55
C SER A 311 14.08 -28.69 15.95
N LYS A 312 13.45 -27.52 16.07
CA LYS A 312 13.13 -26.83 17.33
C LYS A 312 11.71 -27.13 17.84
N LYS A 313 11.35 -28.42 17.93
CA LYS A 313 9.97 -28.89 18.21
C LYS A 313 9.32 -28.27 19.46
N ILE A 314 10.07 -28.09 20.54
CA ILE A 314 9.57 -27.51 21.80
C ILE A 314 9.12 -26.05 21.61
N TYR A 315 9.85 -25.27 20.82
CA TYR A 315 9.50 -23.87 20.56
C TYR A 315 8.38 -23.77 19.53
N LEU A 316 8.34 -24.68 18.55
CA LEU A 316 7.23 -24.77 17.60
C LEU A 316 5.89 -25.08 18.28
N SER A 317 5.85 -25.92 19.31
CA SER A 317 4.60 -26.18 20.04
C SER A 317 4.10 -24.95 20.82
N GLN A 318 5.01 -24.10 21.28
CA GLN A 318 4.67 -22.83 21.95
C GLN A 318 4.17 -21.76 20.97
N MET A 319 4.42 -21.92 19.66
CA MET A 319 3.90 -21.00 18.66
C MET A 319 2.38 -21.07 18.50
N ASN A 320 1.71 -22.12 18.98
CA ASN A 320 0.25 -22.25 18.97
C ASN A 320 -0.48 -21.03 19.56
N ASP A 321 0.12 -20.36 20.54
CA ASP A 321 -0.44 -19.14 21.14
C ASP A 321 -0.51 -17.98 20.13
N TYR A 322 0.35 -17.99 19.12
CA TYR A 322 0.50 -16.97 18.07
C TYR A 322 -0.05 -17.39 16.71
N SER A 323 -0.49 -18.65 16.58
CA SER A 323 -0.92 -19.25 15.32
C SER A 323 -2.38 -18.94 14.96
N ILE A 324 -2.66 -18.67 13.69
CA ILE A 324 -4.06 -18.61 13.19
C ILE A 324 -4.59 -19.98 12.73
N SER A 325 -3.73 -20.98 12.63
CA SER A 325 -4.11 -22.38 12.37
C SER A 325 -3.07 -23.35 12.89
N LYS A 326 -3.41 -24.64 12.94
CA LYS A 326 -2.50 -25.71 13.40
C LYS A 326 -1.21 -25.87 12.57
N TYR A 327 -1.14 -25.22 11.41
CA TYR A 327 0.04 -25.27 10.52
C TYR A 327 0.82 -23.96 10.51
N ASP A 328 0.31 -22.91 11.15
CA ASP A 328 0.95 -21.59 11.27
C ASP A 328 1.90 -21.54 12.48
N LEU A 329 2.89 -22.43 12.50
CA LEU A 329 3.80 -22.61 13.64
C LEU A 329 5.13 -21.86 13.50
N ASP A 330 5.40 -21.24 12.35
CA ASP A 330 6.66 -20.56 12.08
C ASP A 330 6.49 -19.02 12.15
N PRO A 331 7.42 -18.27 12.75
CA PRO A 331 7.33 -16.81 12.80
C PRO A 331 7.16 -16.19 11.40
N TRP A 332 6.23 -15.25 11.23
CA TRP A 332 6.03 -14.62 9.92
C TRP A 332 7.19 -13.71 9.54
N LEU A 333 7.63 -13.81 8.29
CA LEU A 333 8.50 -12.86 7.62
C LEU A 333 7.78 -11.52 7.47
N VAL A 334 8.20 -10.53 8.26
CA VAL A 334 7.69 -9.16 8.23
C VAL A 334 8.82 -8.14 8.34
N PRO A 335 8.67 -6.93 7.78
CA PRO A 335 9.67 -5.90 7.94
C PRO A 335 9.59 -5.31 9.35
N ARG A 336 10.75 -4.99 9.96
CA ARG A 336 10.81 -4.28 11.26
C ARG A 336 10.32 -2.83 11.15
N CYS A 337 10.49 -2.23 9.97
CA CYS A 337 10.07 -0.86 9.64
C CYS A 337 8.96 -0.90 8.58
N SER A 338 8.78 0.16 7.79
CA SER A 338 7.78 0.20 6.72
C SER A 338 8.04 -0.74 5.53
N SER A 339 9.28 -1.20 5.33
CA SER A 339 9.68 -2.01 4.17
C SER A 339 10.95 -2.83 4.45
N PHE A 340 11.17 -3.90 3.69
CA PHE A 340 12.38 -4.73 3.73
C PHE A 340 13.60 -4.10 3.07
N VAL A 341 13.40 -3.05 2.26
CA VAL A 341 14.49 -2.32 1.60
C VAL A 341 14.75 -0.95 2.22
N LYS A 342 14.25 -0.75 3.45
CA LYS A 342 14.40 0.53 4.16
C LYS A 342 15.88 0.88 4.29
N PHE A 343 16.67 0.04 4.93
CA PHE A 343 18.13 0.21 5.03
C PHE A 343 18.84 -0.57 3.93
N GLY A 344 19.24 0.11 2.85
CA GLY A 344 19.88 -0.52 1.68
C GLY A 344 21.24 -1.17 1.98
N CYS A 345 22.02 -0.64 2.93
CA CYS A 345 23.32 -1.19 3.31
C CYS A 345 23.24 -2.47 4.16
N CYS A 346 22.10 -2.75 4.81
CA CYS A 346 21.96 -3.82 5.80
C CYS A 346 20.58 -4.50 5.68
N PHE A 347 20.41 -5.33 4.64
CA PHE A 347 19.13 -6.01 4.37
C PHE A 347 18.56 -6.75 5.58
N ASP A 348 19.41 -7.48 6.31
CA ASP A 348 18.99 -8.31 7.44
C ASP A 348 18.49 -7.50 8.64
N VAL A 349 18.96 -6.26 8.79
CA VAL A 349 18.49 -5.34 9.86
C VAL A 349 17.02 -4.96 9.64
N ASN A 350 16.52 -5.04 8.41
CA ASN A 350 15.11 -4.79 8.10
C ASN A 350 14.20 -5.98 8.45
N LEU A 351 14.74 -7.17 8.74
CA LEU A 351 13.98 -8.39 9.00
C LEU A 351 13.60 -8.50 10.48
N SER A 352 12.37 -8.92 10.79
CA SER A 352 12.04 -9.43 12.12
C SER A 352 12.74 -10.76 12.38
N THR A 353 12.88 -11.16 13.65
CA THR A 353 13.39 -12.50 13.95
C THR A 353 12.50 -13.57 13.31
N LEU A 354 13.13 -14.51 12.64
CA LEU A 354 12.52 -15.71 12.09
C LEU A 354 12.92 -16.96 12.87
N ASP A 355 13.79 -16.83 13.86
CA ASP A 355 14.18 -17.93 14.72
C ASP A 355 13.07 -18.16 15.76
N VAL A 356 12.46 -19.35 15.76
CA VAL A 356 11.31 -19.63 16.62
C VAL A 356 11.66 -19.55 18.11
N GLN A 357 12.88 -19.93 18.48
CA GLN A 357 13.34 -19.87 19.86
C GLN A 357 13.55 -18.42 20.29
N GLU A 358 14.23 -17.61 19.47
CA GLU A 358 14.38 -16.18 19.75
C GLU A 358 13.01 -15.49 19.83
N TYR A 359 12.11 -15.79 18.89
CA TYR A 359 10.77 -15.22 18.85
C TYR A 359 10.04 -15.47 20.17
N ILE A 360 9.97 -16.72 20.64
CA ILE A 360 9.25 -17.09 21.86
C ILE A 360 9.92 -16.52 23.12
N THR A 361 11.24 -16.62 23.21
CA THR A 361 12.00 -16.22 24.41
C THR A 361 12.12 -14.70 24.59
N LEU A 362 11.68 -13.90 23.61
CA LEU A 362 11.81 -12.46 23.64
C LEU A 362 10.99 -11.80 24.77
N ARG A 363 11.69 -11.18 25.72
CA ARG A 363 11.13 -10.42 26.86
C ARG A 363 11.31 -8.91 26.69
N SER A 364 10.52 -8.11 27.40
CA SER A 364 10.60 -6.64 27.36
C SER A 364 11.71 -6.16 28.27
N PHE A 365 12.32 -5.01 27.93
CA PHE A 365 13.29 -4.37 28.82
C PHE A 365 12.72 -4.01 30.20
N GLU A 366 11.40 -3.80 30.30
CA GLU A 366 10.72 -3.52 31.56
C GLU A 366 10.67 -4.76 32.47
N ASN A 367 10.46 -5.96 31.89
CA ASN A 367 10.42 -7.21 32.64
C ASN A 367 11.80 -7.63 33.20
N ASP A 368 12.88 -7.20 32.55
CA ASP A 368 14.24 -7.44 33.06
C ASP A 368 14.56 -6.53 34.26
N LYS A 369 14.00 -5.31 34.29
CA LYS A 369 14.16 -4.39 35.44
C LYS A 369 13.39 -4.81 36.68
N SER A 370 12.18 -5.37 36.53
CA SER A 370 11.39 -5.86 37.66
C SER A 370 12.03 -7.06 38.37
N ASN A 371 12.83 -7.85 37.67
CA ASN A 371 13.55 -8.99 38.25
C ASN A 371 14.83 -8.57 39.00
N HIS A 372 15.42 -7.43 38.65
CA HIS A 372 16.59 -6.88 39.36
C HIS A 372 16.23 -6.00 40.55
N SER A 373 14.98 -5.57 40.69
CA SER A 373 14.48 -4.85 41.88
C SER A 373 13.89 -5.77 42.96
N ALA A 374 13.93 -7.09 42.76
CA ALA A 374 13.41 -8.10 43.68
C ALA A 374 14.51 -9.02 44.26
N GLN A 375 15.77 -8.61 44.17
CA GLN A 375 16.93 -9.27 44.80
C GLN A 375 17.56 -8.39 45.86
#